data_AF-A0A0C1JGT3-F1
#
_entry.id   AF-A0A0C1JGT3-F1
#
_cell.length_a   1.000
_cell.length_b   1.000
_cell.length_c   1.000
_cell.angle_alpha   90.00
_cell.angle_beta   90.00
_cell.angle_gamma   90.00
#
_symmetry.space_group_name_H-M   'P 1'
#
loop_
_entity.id
_entity.type
_entity.pdbx_description
1 polymer ?
#
loop_
_entity_poly.entity_id
_entity_poly.type
_entity_poly.pdbx_seq_one_letter_code
_entity_poly.pdbx_strand_id
1 'polypeptide(L)'
;MPTLFIPGLQLFLHLTLLLWKAHGFSRKKWHAAKQIFISGGRVPIHNTTGQQQPSNATSNTHLWLTTFFDVIGDRLPDATIHLPISLTWREVHSMCANAHPSTVPVLTYSAMLKHIASHFGYVKLPKNSRLGKCSACIDFAQQQLESQKPS
;
A
#
# COMPACT_ATOMS: atom_id res chain seq x y z
N MET A 1 63.27 -3.43 14.83
CA MET A 1 61.85 -3.03 14.91
C MET A 1 61.02 -4.14 14.28
N PRO A 2 60.16 -4.84 15.04
CA PRO A 2 59.41 -5.96 14.49
C PRO A 2 58.17 -5.46 13.73
N THR A 3 58.00 -5.99 12.52
CA THR A 3 56.80 -5.89 11.69
C THR A 3 55.66 -6.65 12.36
N LEU A 4 54.60 -5.95 12.77
CA LEU A 4 53.37 -6.56 13.26
C LEU A 4 52.64 -7.23 12.07
N PHE A 5 52.73 -8.55 11.99
CA PHE A 5 51.92 -9.36 11.08
C PHE A 5 50.59 -9.65 11.76
N ILE A 6 49.49 -9.03 11.30
CA ILE A 6 48.13 -9.31 11.79
C ILE A 6 47.49 -10.35 10.85
N PRO A 7 47.42 -11.64 11.23
CA PRO A 7 46.96 -12.72 10.34
C PRO A 7 45.46 -12.68 10.01
N GLY A 8 44.68 -11.77 10.61
CA GLY A 8 43.22 -11.66 10.41
C GLY A 8 42.78 -10.97 9.13
N LEU A 9 43.62 -10.12 8.51
CA LEU A 9 43.23 -9.33 7.34
C LEU A 9 43.25 -10.15 6.03
N GLN A 10 44.09 -11.18 5.97
CA GLN A 10 44.28 -12.03 4.79
C GLN A 10 43.06 -12.94 4.53
N LEU A 11 42.43 -13.45 5.61
CA LEU A 11 41.25 -14.32 5.51
C LEU A 11 40.00 -13.55 5.03
N PHE A 12 39.87 -12.28 5.44
CA PHE A 12 38.74 -11.43 5.04
C PHE A 12 38.79 -11.08 3.54
N LEU A 13 39.99 -10.93 2.97
CA LEU A 13 40.17 -10.68 1.55
C LEU A 13 39.81 -11.89 0.67
N HIS A 14 40.11 -13.11 1.11
CA HIS A 14 39.81 -14.33 0.35
C HIS A 14 38.31 -14.67 0.29
N LEU A 15 37.54 -14.40 1.35
CA LEU A 15 36.07 -14.59 1.33
C LEU A 15 35.35 -13.63 0.35
N THR A 16 35.92 -12.46 0.07
CA THR A 16 35.30 -11.47 -0.84
C THR A 16 35.43 -11.79 -2.33
N LEU A 17 36.26 -12.76 -2.72
CA LEU A 17 36.50 -13.11 -4.13
C LEU A 17 35.39 -13.94 -4.76
N LEU A 18 34.56 -14.62 -3.96
CA LEU A 18 33.47 -15.48 -4.44
C LEU A 18 32.06 -14.90 -4.18
N LEU A 19 31.94 -13.89 -3.31
CA LEU A 19 30.67 -13.27 -2.95
C LEU A 19 29.90 -12.68 -4.15
N TRP A 20 30.60 -12.03 -5.09
CA TRP A 20 29.94 -11.49 -6.28
C TRP A 20 29.34 -12.58 -7.17
N LYS A 21 29.98 -13.75 -7.25
CA LYS A 21 29.52 -14.89 -8.04
C LYS A 21 28.35 -15.61 -7.36
N ALA A 22 28.38 -15.73 -6.03
CA ALA A 22 27.31 -16.34 -5.24
C ALA A 22 26.01 -15.49 -5.23
N HIS A 23 26.13 -14.16 -5.31
CA HIS A 23 24.99 -13.25 -5.27
C HIS A 23 24.61 -12.65 -6.64
N GLY A 24 25.19 -13.13 -7.74
CA GLY A 24 24.85 -12.68 -9.10
C GLY A 24 25.21 -11.21 -9.40
N PHE A 25 26.11 -10.60 -8.62
CA PHE A 25 26.55 -9.23 -8.88
C PHE A 25 27.53 -9.19 -10.05
N SER A 26 27.46 -8.15 -10.89
CA SER A 26 28.51 -7.90 -11.88
C SER A 26 29.86 -7.66 -11.18
N ARG A 27 30.92 -8.38 -11.62
CA ARG A 27 32.29 -8.22 -11.11
C ARG A 27 32.75 -6.75 -11.10
N LYS A 28 32.42 -5.98 -12.15
CA LYS A 28 32.75 -4.55 -12.24
C LYS A 28 32.03 -3.72 -11.16
N LYS A 29 30.74 -3.99 -10.92
CA LYS A 29 29.94 -3.31 -9.89
C LYS A 29 30.46 -3.64 -8.48
N TRP A 30 30.82 -4.90 -8.24
CA TRP A 30 31.41 -5.33 -6.97
C TRP A 30 32.74 -4.62 -6.70
N HIS A 31 33.65 -4.57 -7.67
CA HIS A 31 34.92 -3.86 -7.50
C HIS A 31 34.71 -2.36 -7.27
N ALA A 32 33.78 -1.71 -7.97
CA ALA A 32 33.45 -0.31 -7.74
C ALA A 32 32.92 -0.07 -6.31
N ALA A 33 31.95 -0.89 -5.85
CA ALA A 33 31.41 -0.80 -4.50
C ALA A 33 32.47 -1.07 -3.42
N LYS A 34 33.35 -2.06 -3.66
CA LYS A 34 34.47 -2.38 -2.76
C LYS A 34 35.45 -1.20 -2.64
N GLN A 35 35.77 -0.53 -3.76
CA GLN A 35 36.64 0.65 -3.75
C GLN A 35 36.02 1.81 -2.97
N ILE A 36 34.70 2.05 -3.13
CA ILE A 36 33.95 3.05 -2.36
C ILE A 36 33.98 2.72 -0.86
N PHE A 37 33.80 1.45 -0.49
CA PHE A 37 33.87 1.04 0.92
C PHE A 37 35.27 1.21 1.52
N ILE A 38 36.32 0.80 0.79
CA ILE A 38 37.72 0.94 1.24
C ILE A 38 38.12 2.41 1.39
N SER A 39 37.64 3.29 0.51
CA SER A 39 37.89 4.74 0.61
C SER A 39 37.07 5.44 1.70
N GLY A 40 36.30 4.71 2.51
CA GLY A 40 35.41 5.26 3.53
C GLY A 40 34.18 5.98 2.95
N GLY A 41 33.93 5.81 1.65
CA GLY A 41 32.77 6.35 0.97
C GLY A 41 31.49 5.69 1.46
N ARG A 42 30.46 6.51 1.74
CA ARG A 42 29.11 6.00 1.97
C ARG A 42 28.54 5.52 0.64
N VAL A 43 28.11 4.26 0.58
CA VAL A 43 27.31 3.80 -0.56
C VAL A 43 26.00 4.58 -0.53
N PRO A 44 25.65 5.34 -1.57
CA PRO A 44 24.35 5.97 -1.64
C PRO A 44 23.30 4.85 -1.64
N ILE A 45 22.53 4.74 -0.55
CA ILE A 45 21.25 4.05 -0.61
C ILE A 45 20.42 4.95 -1.51
N HIS A 46 20.26 4.53 -2.76
CA HIS A 46 19.25 5.13 -3.62
C HIS A 46 17.89 4.78 -3.01
N ASN A 47 17.47 5.54 -2.00
CA ASN A 47 16.05 5.81 -1.86
C ASN A 47 15.70 6.45 -3.18
N THR A 48 15.02 5.72 -4.05
CA THR A 48 14.38 6.33 -5.21
C THR A 48 13.34 7.29 -4.65
N THR A 49 13.76 8.50 -4.30
CA THR A 49 12.93 9.64 -3.93
C THR A 49 12.25 10.23 -5.18
N GLY A 50 12.01 9.40 -6.19
CA GLY A 50 11.03 9.74 -7.21
C GLY A 50 9.69 9.64 -6.51
N GLN A 51 8.99 10.76 -6.35
CA GLN A 51 7.57 10.69 -6.05
C GLN A 51 6.95 9.76 -7.10
N GLN A 52 6.55 8.57 -6.68
CA GLN A 52 5.87 7.65 -7.58
C GLN A 52 4.57 8.34 -7.94
N GLN A 53 4.48 8.76 -9.21
CA GLN A 53 3.24 9.27 -9.76
C GLN A 53 2.14 8.25 -9.45
N PRO A 54 0.99 8.68 -8.91
CA PRO A 54 -0.09 7.76 -8.60
C PRO A 54 -0.48 7.01 -9.88
N SER A 55 -0.59 5.69 -9.76
CA SER A 55 -1.04 4.86 -10.88
C SER A 55 -2.46 5.24 -11.29
N ASN A 56 -2.86 4.94 -12.54
CA ASN A 56 -4.25 5.13 -12.97
C ASN A 56 -5.25 4.44 -12.04
N ALA A 57 -4.91 3.24 -11.53
CA ALA A 57 -5.71 2.53 -10.55
C ALA A 57 -5.92 3.33 -9.26
N THR A 58 -4.83 3.94 -8.76
CA THR A 58 -4.86 4.81 -7.58
C THR A 58 -5.75 6.03 -7.83
N SER A 59 -5.58 6.70 -8.96
CA SER A 59 -6.35 7.91 -9.30
C SER A 59 -7.84 7.61 -9.47
N ASN A 60 -8.19 6.55 -10.20
CA ASN A 60 -9.58 6.14 -10.42
C ASN A 60 -10.27 5.78 -9.09
N THR A 61 -9.63 4.94 -8.28
CA THR A 61 -10.17 4.57 -6.96
C THR A 61 -10.25 5.77 -6.03
N HIS A 62 -9.26 6.67 -6.03
CA HIS A 62 -9.30 7.87 -5.20
C HIS A 62 -10.49 8.77 -5.57
N LEU A 63 -10.67 9.08 -6.85
CA LEU A 63 -11.76 9.93 -7.31
C LEU A 63 -13.12 9.33 -6.96
N TRP A 64 -13.29 8.02 -7.22
CA TRP A 64 -14.53 7.33 -6.90
C TRP A 64 -14.83 7.34 -5.40
N LEU A 65 -13.84 7.06 -4.54
CA LEU A 65 -14.01 7.08 -3.08
C LEU A 65 -14.35 8.49 -2.57
N THR A 66 -13.71 9.54 -3.10
CA THR A 66 -14.01 10.93 -2.73
C THR A 66 -15.48 11.24 -2.98
N THR A 67 -16.00 10.95 -4.17
CA THR A 67 -17.41 11.16 -4.52
C THR A 67 -18.33 10.27 -3.69
N PHE A 68 -17.99 8.98 -3.56
CA PHE A 68 -18.80 8.01 -2.84
C PHE A 68 -18.99 8.41 -1.36
N PHE A 69 -17.91 8.80 -0.67
CA PHE A 69 -17.98 9.20 0.73
C PHE A 69 -18.73 10.52 0.94
N ASP A 70 -18.65 11.45 -0.01
CA ASP A 70 -19.41 12.71 0.05
C ASP A 70 -20.92 12.50 -0.14
N VAL A 71 -21.30 11.54 -0.99
CA VAL A 71 -22.70 11.24 -1.29
C VAL A 71 -23.35 10.35 -0.22
N ILE A 72 -22.65 9.33 0.26
CA ILE A 72 -23.21 8.28 1.13
C ILE A 72 -22.95 8.53 2.61
N GLY A 73 -21.92 9.30 2.94
CA GLY A 73 -21.48 9.48 4.31
C GLY A 73 -22.16 10.66 5.01
N ASP A 74 -22.50 10.46 6.27
CA ASP A 74 -23.00 11.51 7.14
C ASP A 74 -21.84 12.31 7.72
N ARG A 75 -21.82 13.63 7.48
CA ARG A 75 -20.84 14.55 8.05
C ARG A 75 -21.22 14.88 9.49
N LEU A 76 -20.35 14.52 10.42
CA LEU A 76 -20.52 14.84 11.84
C LEU A 76 -19.88 16.20 12.20
N PRO A 77 -20.27 16.82 13.32
CA PRO A 77 -19.70 18.09 13.78
C PRO A 77 -18.19 18.05 14.06
N ASP A 78 -17.62 16.86 14.29
CA ASP A 78 -16.18 16.64 14.49
C ASP A 78 -15.39 16.53 13.17
N ALA A 79 -16.04 16.87 12.04
CA ALA A 79 -15.53 16.76 10.68
C ALA A 79 -15.21 15.33 10.21
N THR A 80 -15.67 14.31 10.93
CA THR A 80 -15.62 12.93 10.44
C THR A 80 -16.79 12.63 9.51
N ILE A 81 -16.60 11.65 8.64
CA ILE A 81 -17.65 11.12 7.78
C ILE A 81 -17.99 9.72 8.26
N HIS A 82 -19.24 9.49 8.65
CA HIS A 82 -19.72 8.19 9.06
C HIS A 82 -20.47 7.53 7.91
N LEU A 83 -20.00 6.36 7.49
CA LEU A 83 -20.68 5.57 6.47
C LEU A 83 -21.85 4.77 7.10
N PRO A 84 -22.83 4.33 6.30
CA PRO A 84 -23.93 3.51 6.77
C PRO A 84 -23.44 2.27 7.52
N ILE A 85 -24.08 1.94 8.64
CA ILE A 85 -23.68 0.83 9.52
C ILE A 85 -23.77 -0.54 8.86
N SER A 86 -24.64 -0.68 7.84
CA SER A 86 -24.78 -1.90 7.06
C SER A 86 -23.61 -2.13 6.11
N LEU A 87 -22.81 -1.11 5.83
CA LEU A 87 -21.76 -1.15 4.83
C LEU A 87 -20.47 -1.74 5.41
N THR A 88 -19.73 -2.46 4.58
CA THR A 88 -18.42 -3.00 4.88
C THR A 88 -17.41 -2.51 3.85
N TRP A 89 -16.13 -2.46 4.22
CA TRP A 89 -15.08 -2.11 3.24
C TRP A 89 -15.03 -3.05 2.04
N ARG A 90 -15.47 -4.30 2.21
CA ARG A 90 -15.55 -5.27 1.11
C ARG A 90 -16.65 -4.89 0.13
N GLU A 91 -17.81 -4.45 0.61
CA GLU A 91 -18.89 -3.95 -0.25
C GLU A 91 -18.47 -2.66 -0.94
N VAL A 92 -17.83 -1.73 -0.24
CA VAL A 92 -17.26 -0.50 -0.86
C VAL A 92 -16.32 -0.86 -2.00
N HIS A 93 -15.45 -1.86 -1.82
CA HIS A 93 -14.55 -2.32 -2.88
C HIS A 93 -15.30 -2.92 -4.07
N SER A 94 -16.30 -3.77 -3.80
CA SER A 94 -17.14 -4.37 -4.83
C SER A 94 -17.89 -3.30 -5.63
N MET A 95 -18.49 -2.32 -4.97
CA MET A 95 -19.17 -1.19 -5.59
C MET A 95 -18.21 -0.35 -6.44
N CYS A 96 -17.00 -0.08 -5.95
CA CYS A 96 -15.97 0.61 -6.73
C CYS A 96 -15.59 -0.17 -7.99
N ALA A 97 -15.39 -1.48 -7.89
CA ALA A 97 -15.05 -2.32 -9.03
C ALA A 97 -16.19 -2.39 -10.05
N ASN A 98 -17.44 -2.50 -9.60
CA ASN A 98 -18.62 -2.59 -10.45
C ASN A 98 -18.99 -1.24 -11.10
N ALA A 99 -18.62 -0.11 -10.48
CA ALA A 99 -18.84 1.22 -11.05
C ALA A 99 -17.92 1.54 -12.23
N HIS A 100 -16.86 0.75 -12.44
CA HIS A 100 -15.93 0.93 -13.55
C HIS A 100 -16.03 -0.23 -14.55
N PRO A 101 -15.85 0.03 -15.86
CA PRO A 101 -15.68 -1.04 -16.83
C PRO A 101 -14.50 -1.95 -16.45
N SER A 102 -14.55 -3.23 -16.81
CA SER A 102 -13.49 -4.21 -16.52
C SER A 102 -12.12 -3.85 -17.12
N THR A 103 -12.09 -2.95 -18.10
CA THR A 103 -10.87 -2.41 -18.73
C THR A 103 -10.22 -1.28 -17.92
N VAL A 104 -10.95 -0.66 -17.00
CA VAL A 104 -10.46 0.45 -16.19
C VAL A 104 -9.86 -0.12 -14.90
N PRO A 105 -8.55 0.09 -14.65
CA PRO A 105 -7.93 -0.47 -13.47
C PRO A 105 -8.40 0.30 -12.23
N VAL A 106 -8.66 -0.46 -11.16
CA VAL A 106 -8.95 0.02 -9.80
C VAL A 106 -8.04 -0.70 -8.82
N LEU A 107 -7.86 -0.14 -7.62
CA LEU A 107 -7.05 -0.78 -6.59
C LEU A 107 -7.62 -2.14 -6.17
N THR A 108 -6.72 -3.08 -5.87
CA THR A 108 -7.10 -4.32 -5.18
C THR A 108 -7.63 -4.00 -3.78
N TYR A 109 -8.42 -4.91 -3.20
CA TYR A 109 -9.00 -4.70 -1.86
C TYR A 109 -7.96 -4.29 -0.81
N SER A 110 -6.83 -4.98 -0.74
CA SER A 110 -5.77 -4.69 0.23
C SER A 110 -5.08 -3.34 -0.02
N ALA A 111 -4.88 -2.97 -1.28
CA ALA A 111 -4.34 -1.66 -1.65
C ALA A 111 -5.35 -0.53 -1.35
N MET A 112 -6.63 -0.76 -1.60
CA MET A 112 -7.70 0.19 -1.29
C MET A 112 -7.78 0.45 0.21
N LEU A 113 -7.71 -0.59 1.06
CA LEU A 113 -7.71 -0.40 2.52
C LEU A 113 -6.53 0.46 3.00
N LYS A 114 -5.33 0.22 2.47
CA LYS A 114 -4.15 1.05 2.77
C LYS A 114 -4.35 2.48 2.31
N HIS A 115 -4.92 2.66 1.11
CA HIS A 115 -5.21 3.96 0.52
C HIS A 115 -6.24 4.76 1.32
N ILE A 116 -7.28 4.09 1.82
CA ILE A 116 -8.29 4.66 2.72
C ILE A 116 -7.64 5.09 4.03
N ALA A 117 -6.82 4.24 4.63
CA ALA A 117 -6.13 4.58 5.88
C ALA A 117 -5.22 5.81 5.73
N SER A 118 -4.56 5.99 4.58
CA SER A 118 -3.64 7.11 4.35
C SER A 118 -4.32 8.40 3.91
N HIS A 119 -5.36 8.36 3.07
CA HIS A 119 -5.97 9.56 2.49
C HIS A 119 -7.34 9.90 3.06
N PHE A 120 -8.05 8.90 3.59
CA PHE A 120 -9.44 9.01 4.05
C PHE A 120 -9.57 8.61 5.53
N GLY A 121 -8.55 8.89 6.34
CA GLY A 121 -8.53 8.53 7.77
C GLY A 121 -9.67 9.16 8.60
N TYR A 122 -10.31 10.21 8.09
CA TYR A 122 -11.48 10.87 8.65
C TYR A 122 -12.81 10.13 8.35
N VAL A 123 -12.81 9.14 7.46
CA VAL A 123 -13.98 8.32 7.13
C VAL A 123 -14.03 7.11 8.05
N LYS A 124 -15.17 6.91 8.72
CA LYS A 124 -15.36 5.83 9.70
C LYS A 124 -16.49 4.91 9.26
N LEU A 125 -16.22 3.61 9.30
CA LEU A 125 -17.27 2.59 9.36
C LEU A 125 -17.68 2.43 10.83
N PRO A 126 -18.95 2.65 11.19
CA PRO A 126 -19.42 2.41 12.54
C PRO A 126 -19.24 0.93 12.88
N LYS A 127 -18.32 0.62 13.80
CA LYS A 127 -18.10 -0.75 14.28
C LYS A 127 -19.16 -1.05 15.33
N ASN A 128 -20.18 -1.81 14.93
CA ASN A 128 -21.20 -2.41 15.80
C ASN A 128 -21.86 -1.41 16.77
N SER A 129 -22.95 -0.78 16.34
CA SER A 129 -23.85 -0.18 17.32
C SER A 129 -24.55 -1.31 18.10
N ARG A 130 -24.78 -1.09 19.39
CA ARG A 130 -25.70 -1.93 20.19
C ARG A 130 -27.17 -1.66 19.86
N LEU A 131 -27.41 -0.74 18.94
CA LEU A 131 -28.72 -0.34 18.48
C LEU A 131 -29.12 -1.29 17.36
N GLY A 132 -30.39 -1.72 17.34
CA GLY A 132 -30.92 -2.49 16.21
C GLY A 132 -30.74 -1.71 14.90
N LYS A 133 -30.67 -2.42 13.78
CA LYS A 133 -30.65 -1.78 12.45
C LYS A 133 -31.96 -1.00 12.29
N CYS A 134 -31.89 0.28 11.91
CA CYS A 134 -33.10 1.03 11.57
C CYS A 134 -33.70 0.49 10.26
N SER A 135 -34.98 0.81 10.01
CA SER A 135 -35.68 0.37 8.79
C SER A 135 -34.90 0.72 7.52
N ALA A 136 -34.37 1.94 7.40
CA ALA A 136 -33.57 2.35 6.25
C ALA A 136 -32.30 1.48 6.04
N CYS A 137 -31.63 1.08 7.13
CA CYS A 137 -30.46 0.18 7.04
C CYS A 137 -30.86 -1.26 6.68
N ILE A 138 -32.07 -1.68 7.05
CA ILE A 138 -32.64 -2.98 6.68
C ILE A 138 -33.01 -2.97 5.20
N ASP A 139 -33.73 -1.94 4.74
CA ASP A 139 -34.16 -1.78 3.35
C ASP A 139 -32.95 -1.70 2.42
N PHE A 140 -31.91 -0.94 2.79
CA PHE A 140 -30.67 -0.88 2.02
C PHE A 140 -29.98 -2.25 1.94
N ALA A 141 -29.91 -3.00 3.05
CA ALA A 141 -29.34 -4.34 3.04
C ALA A 141 -30.17 -5.33 2.20
N GLN A 142 -31.50 -5.19 2.17
CA GLN A 142 -32.37 -5.99 1.31
C GLN A 142 -32.16 -5.65 -0.17
N GLN A 143 -32.07 -4.37 -0.54
CA GLN A 143 -31.78 -3.96 -1.92
C GLN A 143 -30.43 -4.52 -2.40
N GLN A 144 -29.42 -4.53 -1.53
CA GLN A 144 -28.12 -5.15 -1.85
C GLN A 144 -28.24 -6.66 -2.08
N LEU A 145 -29.02 -7.38 -1.27
CA LEU A 145 -29.27 -8.82 -1.45
C LEU A 145 -30.05 -9.11 -2.75
N GLU A 146 -31.00 -8.27 -3.11
CA GLU A 146 -31.80 -8.41 -4.33
C GLU A 146 -30.96 -8.15 -5.58
N SER A 147 -30.07 -7.15 -5.57
CA SER A 147 -29.15 -6.89 -6.68
C SER A 147 -28.13 -7.99 -6.94
N GLN A 148 -27.94 -8.91 -5.99
CA GLN A 148 -27.00 -10.03 -6.09
C GLN A 148 -27.68 -11.33 -6.55
N LYS A 149 -29.01 -11.38 -6.71
CA LYS A 149 -29.69 -12.54 -7.27
C LYS A 149 -29.43 -12.60 -8.79
N PRO A 150 -28.89 -13.71 -9.32
CA PRO A 150 -28.81 -13.91 -10.76
C PRO A 150 -30.22 -14.06 -11.33
N SER A 151 -30.49 -13.34 -12.41
CA SER A 151 -31.69 -13.45 -13.23
C SER A 151 -31.83 -14.82 -13.88
#